data_AF-A0A962BIP2-F1
#
_entry.id   AF-A0A962BIP2-F1
#
_cell.length_a   1.000
_cell.length_b   1.000
_cell.length_c   1.000
_cell.angle_alpha   90.00
_cell.angle_beta   90.00
_cell.angle_gamma   90.00
#
_symmetry.space_group_name_H-M   'P 1'
#
loop_
_entity.id
_entity.type
_entity.pdbx_description
1 polymer ?
#
loop_
_entity_poly.entity_id
_entity_poly.type
_entity_poly.pdbx_seq_one_letter_code
_entity_poly.pdbx_strand_id
1 'polypeptide(L)'
;YGPVNLPDQELHTTALWWQLPPDHLQRCFANRQQALDGFAGAAQALHTVAALAVMAEPSDLRHVVTDSDGGWFARRDERGRMQVQDADGSPLHGGERFAPTLYLYDNYPGGVGLSEPLFDRQHELIANALVLIAACDCVVGCPACVGPVLAADESCDDDTPKSLALRVLDELSQSSHGAGPRNDSMDVMATPTAETSSQVSPRDMFCDSRTATDDPW
;
A
#
# COMPACT_ATOMS: atom_id res chain seq x y z
N TYR A 1 3.18 16.87 -26.82
CA TYR A 1 2.01 16.65 -25.96
C TYR A 1 1.85 17.88 -25.07
N GLY A 2 0.66 18.47 -25.01
CA GLY A 2 0.34 19.64 -24.16
C GLY A 2 -0.29 19.20 -22.83
N PRO A 3 -0.52 20.13 -21.88
CA PRO A 3 -1.08 19.79 -20.58
C PRO A 3 -2.50 19.21 -20.72
N VAL A 4 -2.75 18.07 -20.07
CA VAL A 4 -4.06 17.39 -20.04
C VAL A 4 -4.83 17.91 -18.83
N ASN A 5 -5.73 18.86 -19.06
CA ASN A 5 -6.68 19.35 -18.05
C ASN A 5 -7.97 18.52 -18.14
N LEU A 6 -7.96 17.35 -17.51
CA LEU A 6 -9.17 16.56 -17.26
C LEU A 6 -9.55 16.75 -15.78
N PRO A 7 -10.85 16.78 -15.44
CA PRO A 7 -11.26 16.78 -14.04
C PRO A 7 -10.80 15.50 -13.37
N ASP A 8 -10.44 15.60 -12.10
CA ASP A 8 -10.08 14.43 -11.30
C ASP A 8 -11.27 13.46 -11.26
N GLN A 9 -10.98 12.16 -11.39
CA GLN A 9 -11.99 11.12 -11.38
C GLN A 9 -11.93 10.39 -10.04
N GLU A 10 -12.82 10.77 -9.14
CA GLU A 10 -13.00 10.09 -7.86
C GLU A 10 -13.85 8.82 -8.03
N LEU A 11 -13.38 7.71 -7.44
CA LEU A 11 -14.11 6.44 -7.36
C LEU A 11 -14.47 6.17 -5.91
N HIS A 12 -15.71 6.48 -5.52
CA HIS A 12 -16.23 6.07 -4.21
C HIS A 12 -16.49 4.56 -4.24
N THR A 13 -15.72 3.81 -3.45
CA THR A 13 -15.78 2.35 -3.40
C THR A 13 -15.49 1.85 -1.98
N THR A 14 -15.84 0.61 -1.70
CA THR A 14 -15.48 -0.05 -0.45
C THR A 14 -14.12 -0.73 -0.60
N ALA A 15 -13.38 -0.80 0.50
CA ALA A 15 -12.05 -1.38 0.55
C ALA A 15 -11.82 -2.06 1.91
N LEU A 16 -10.89 -3.01 1.91
CA LEU A 16 -10.27 -3.53 3.12
C LEU A 16 -8.77 -3.22 3.07
N TRP A 17 -8.16 -3.12 4.25
CA TRP A 17 -6.74 -2.84 4.34
C TRP A 17 -6.06 -3.58 5.47
N TRP A 18 -4.75 -3.80 5.30
CA TRP A 18 -3.86 -4.33 6.32
C TRP A 18 -2.72 -3.37 6.54
N GLN A 19 -2.48 -3.03 7.80
CA GLN A 19 -1.41 -2.13 8.21
C GLN A 19 -0.47 -2.86 9.15
N LEU A 20 0.84 -2.68 8.95
CA LEU A 20 1.84 -3.12 9.90
C LEU A 20 2.31 -1.93 10.75
N PRO A 21 2.27 -2.03 12.09
CA PRO A 21 2.80 -0.97 12.95
C PRO A 21 4.29 -0.72 12.67
N PRO A 22 4.75 0.54 12.78
CA PRO A 22 6.15 0.89 12.48
C PRO A 22 7.15 0.12 13.36
N ASP A 23 6.77 -0.26 14.59
CA ASP A 23 7.62 -1.02 15.50
C ASP A 23 7.92 -2.44 14.99
N HIS A 24 6.98 -3.09 14.31
CA HIS A 24 7.19 -4.43 13.74
C HIS A 24 7.99 -4.34 12.45
N LEU A 25 7.70 -3.32 11.64
CA LEU A 25 8.41 -3.07 10.41
C LEU A 25 9.93 -2.91 10.61
N GLN A 26 10.34 -2.13 11.62
CA GLN A 26 11.76 -1.90 11.93
C GLN A 26 12.47 -3.15 12.45
N ARG A 27 11.74 -4.12 13.02
CA ARG A 27 12.31 -5.38 13.49
C ARG A 27 12.49 -6.39 12.37
N CYS A 28 11.59 -6.39 11.39
CA CYS A 28 11.51 -7.45 10.37
C CYS A 28 12.21 -7.08 9.06
N PHE A 29 12.44 -5.79 8.79
CA PHE A 29 13.06 -5.31 7.55
C PHE A 29 14.25 -4.38 7.83
N ALA A 30 15.36 -4.59 7.12
CA ALA A 30 16.55 -3.76 7.27
C ALA A 30 16.37 -2.39 6.60
N ASN A 31 15.66 -2.36 5.46
CA ASN A 31 15.47 -1.15 4.65
C ASN A 31 14.00 -0.97 4.25
N ARG A 32 13.58 0.29 4.07
CA ARG A 32 12.24 0.64 3.56
C ARG A 32 11.93 -0.04 2.21
N GLN A 33 12.93 -0.15 1.33
CA GLN A 33 12.74 -0.81 0.04
C GLN A 33 12.37 -2.29 0.19
N GLN A 34 13.04 -3.02 1.08
CA GLN A 34 12.73 -4.43 1.34
C GLN A 34 11.30 -4.60 1.87
N ALA A 35 10.86 -3.67 2.72
CA ALA A 35 9.47 -3.66 3.15
C ALA A 35 8.53 -3.44 1.96
N LEU A 36 8.77 -2.42 1.11
CA LEU A 36 7.94 -2.16 -0.07
C LEU A 36 7.87 -3.35 -1.02
N ASP A 37 8.99 -4.03 -1.27
CA ASP A 37 9.05 -5.19 -2.15
C ASP A 37 8.29 -6.39 -1.54
N GLY A 38 8.42 -6.61 -0.22
CA GLY A 38 7.64 -7.61 0.51
C GLY A 38 6.14 -7.32 0.48
N PHE A 39 5.74 -6.06 0.71
CA PHE A 39 4.34 -5.62 0.65
C PHE A 39 3.77 -5.74 -0.76
N ALA A 40 4.54 -5.39 -1.79
CA ALA A 40 4.14 -5.56 -3.18
C ALA A 40 3.92 -7.05 -3.52
N GLY A 41 4.80 -7.92 -3.03
CA GLY A 41 4.66 -9.37 -3.19
C GLY A 41 3.42 -9.93 -2.48
N ALA A 42 3.22 -9.53 -1.22
CA ALA A 42 2.05 -9.90 -0.44
C ALA A 42 0.74 -9.40 -1.09
N ALA A 43 0.74 -8.17 -1.63
CA ALA A 43 -0.41 -7.59 -2.32
C ALA A 43 -0.80 -8.37 -3.57
N GLN A 44 0.16 -8.82 -4.37
CA GLN A 44 -0.13 -9.65 -5.55
C GLN A 44 -0.72 -11.01 -5.16
N ALA A 45 -0.18 -11.64 -4.10
CA ALA A 45 -0.68 -12.92 -3.61
C ALA A 45 -2.10 -12.79 -3.06
N LEU A 46 -2.34 -11.79 -2.21
CA LEU A 46 -3.66 -11.49 -1.65
C LEU A 46 -4.67 -11.16 -2.75
N HIS A 47 -4.29 -10.36 -3.75
CA HIS A 47 -5.16 -10.03 -4.88
C HIS A 47 -5.59 -11.27 -5.66
N THR A 48 -4.66 -12.19 -5.92
CA THR A 48 -4.93 -13.44 -6.63
C THR A 48 -5.88 -14.35 -5.83
N VAL A 49 -5.61 -14.51 -4.53
CA VAL A 49 -6.46 -15.31 -3.63
C VAL A 49 -7.83 -14.68 -3.45
N ALA A 50 -7.91 -13.36 -3.31
CA ALA A 50 -9.16 -12.64 -3.16
C ALA A 50 -10.06 -12.81 -4.39
N ALA A 51 -9.52 -12.63 -5.60
CA ALA A 51 -10.26 -12.84 -6.83
C ALA A 51 -10.85 -14.25 -6.92
N LEU A 52 -10.10 -15.27 -6.52
CA LEU A 52 -10.58 -16.65 -6.44
C LEU A 52 -11.63 -16.86 -5.34
N ALA A 53 -11.46 -16.24 -4.17
CA ALA A 53 -12.35 -16.40 -3.03
C ALA A 53 -13.76 -15.84 -3.29
N VAL A 54 -13.86 -14.72 -4.02
CA VAL A 54 -15.15 -14.13 -4.43
C VAL A 54 -15.61 -14.56 -5.83
N MET A 55 -14.87 -15.44 -6.50
CA MET A 55 -15.16 -15.89 -7.86
C MET A 55 -15.31 -14.72 -8.87
N ALA A 56 -14.49 -13.68 -8.70
CA ALA A 56 -14.51 -12.47 -9.51
C ALA A 56 -13.36 -12.45 -10.53
N GLU A 57 -13.45 -11.58 -11.53
CA GLU A 57 -12.33 -11.37 -12.44
C GLU A 57 -11.19 -10.64 -11.70
N PRO A 58 -9.91 -10.95 -11.95
CA PRO A 58 -8.80 -10.24 -11.30
C PRO A 58 -8.79 -8.72 -11.55
N SER A 59 -9.47 -8.21 -12.58
CA SER A 59 -9.62 -6.77 -12.83
C SER A 59 -10.67 -6.08 -11.96
N ASP A 60 -11.58 -6.85 -11.36
CA ASP A 60 -12.69 -6.35 -10.56
C ASP A 60 -12.21 -5.87 -9.19
N LEU A 61 -11.09 -6.45 -8.74
CA LEU A 61 -10.38 -6.06 -7.54
C LEU A 61 -9.06 -5.40 -7.93
N ARG A 62 -8.66 -4.37 -7.20
CA ARG A 62 -7.36 -3.73 -7.33
C ARG A 62 -6.71 -3.60 -5.99
N HIS A 63 -5.38 -3.60 -5.99
CA HIS A 63 -4.60 -3.43 -4.79
C HIS A 63 -3.64 -2.26 -4.95
N VAL A 64 -3.33 -1.61 -3.83
CA VAL A 64 -2.32 -0.56 -3.75
C VAL A 64 -1.63 -0.61 -2.40
N VAL A 65 -0.35 -0.22 -2.36
CA VAL A 65 0.39 -0.04 -1.11
C VAL A 65 0.60 1.45 -0.95
N THR A 66 0.18 2.00 0.19
CA THR A 66 0.23 3.43 0.51
C THR A 66 0.51 3.60 2.00
N ASP A 67 0.79 4.83 2.44
CA ASP A 67 0.75 5.14 3.86
C ASP A 67 -0.67 5.05 4.43
N SER A 68 -0.80 4.97 5.75
CA SER A 68 -2.10 5.00 6.43
C SER A 68 -2.87 6.30 6.22
N ASP A 69 -2.14 7.40 6.07
CA ASP A 69 -2.72 8.75 5.94
C ASP A 69 -2.85 9.15 4.46
N GLY A 70 -2.53 8.25 3.52
CA GLY A 70 -2.59 8.52 2.08
C GLY A 70 -1.51 9.48 1.56
N GLY A 71 -0.50 9.82 2.38
CA GLY A 71 0.55 10.77 2.02
C GLY A 71 1.52 10.29 0.93
N TRP A 72 1.50 9.01 0.60
CA TRP A 72 2.28 8.45 -0.50
C TRP A 72 1.74 7.11 -0.96
N PHE A 73 1.92 6.77 -2.25
CA PHE A 73 1.63 5.45 -2.78
C PHE A 73 2.87 4.83 -3.43
N ALA A 74 3.01 3.51 -3.31
CA ALA A 74 4.08 2.77 -3.94
C ALA A 74 3.63 2.27 -5.31
N ARG A 75 4.39 2.66 -6.34
CA ARG A 75 4.17 2.25 -7.73
C ARG A 75 5.44 1.61 -8.28
N ARG A 76 5.31 0.62 -9.16
CA ARG A 76 6.46 0.13 -9.93
C ARG A 76 6.87 1.16 -10.98
N ASP A 77 8.14 1.52 -11.00
CA ASP A 77 8.76 2.30 -12.06
C ASP A 77 8.94 1.47 -13.34
N GLU A 78 9.44 2.08 -14.42
CA GLU A 78 9.72 1.38 -15.69
C GLU A 78 10.77 0.27 -15.55
N ARG A 79 11.57 0.31 -14.48
CA ARG A 79 12.56 -0.70 -14.13
C ARG A 79 11.98 -1.76 -13.20
N GLY A 80 10.69 -1.67 -12.90
CA GLY A 80 9.91 -2.55 -12.02
C GLY A 80 10.16 -2.34 -10.52
N ARG A 81 11.00 -1.40 -10.10
CA ARG A 81 11.24 -1.10 -8.69
C ARG A 81 10.07 -0.39 -8.06
N MET A 82 9.71 -0.78 -6.84
CA MET A 82 8.74 -0.04 -6.05
C MET A 82 9.33 1.31 -5.68
N GLN A 83 8.69 2.38 -6.13
CA GLN A 83 9.02 3.74 -5.79
C GLN A 83 7.83 4.39 -5.11
N VAL A 84 8.13 5.08 -4.02
CA VAL A 84 7.16 5.91 -3.32
C VAL A 84 6.94 7.19 -4.11
N GLN A 85 5.70 7.50 -4.44
CA GLN A 85 5.29 8.70 -5.16
C GLN A 85 4.26 9.46 -4.32
N ASP A 86 4.33 10.79 -4.39
CA ASP A 86 3.30 11.67 -3.84
C ASP A 86 2.05 11.67 -4.75
N ALA A 87 0.95 12.28 -4.29
CA ALA A 87 -0.26 12.56 -5.07
C ALA A 87 0.04 13.13 -6.46
N ASP A 88 1.03 14.02 -6.56
CA ASP A 88 1.46 14.66 -7.81
C ASP A 88 2.34 13.77 -8.72
N GLY A 89 2.62 12.53 -8.32
CA GLY A 89 3.44 11.58 -9.06
C GLY A 89 4.95 11.84 -8.98
N SER A 90 5.38 12.81 -8.16
CA SER A 90 6.79 13.07 -7.91
C SER A 90 7.39 12.00 -6.99
N PRO A 91 8.61 11.49 -7.25
CA PRO A 91 9.25 10.50 -6.40
C PRO A 91 9.56 11.10 -5.03
N LEU A 92 9.04 10.46 -3.98
CA LEU A 92 9.30 10.83 -2.59
C LEU A 92 10.52 10.07 -2.08
N HIS A 93 11.53 10.82 -1.64
CA HIS A 93 12.75 10.27 -1.06
C HIS A 93 12.73 10.42 0.47
N GLY A 94 12.03 9.49 1.15
CA GLY A 94 12.11 9.31 2.60
C GLY A 94 11.33 10.32 3.44
N GLY A 95 10.09 9.96 3.81
CA GLY A 95 9.33 10.65 4.86
C GLY A 95 9.73 10.22 6.27
N GLU A 96 9.42 11.08 7.26
CA GLU A 96 9.69 10.85 8.69
C GLU A 96 8.86 9.69 9.27
N ARG A 97 7.64 9.47 8.74
CA ARG A 97 6.80 8.32 9.05
C ARG A 97 6.68 7.40 7.85
N PHE A 98 6.76 6.10 8.11
CA PHE A 98 6.61 5.05 7.11
C PHE A 98 5.77 3.92 7.71
N ALA A 99 4.48 3.93 7.41
CA ALA A 99 3.51 2.94 7.87
C ALA A 99 2.83 2.29 6.65
N PRO A 100 3.50 1.34 5.98
CA PRO A 100 2.97 0.72 4.78
C PRO A 100 1.66 -0.01 5.07
N THR A 101 0.65 0.37 4.30
CA THR A 101 -0.71 -0.12 4.39
C THR A 101 -1.13 -0.65 3.02
N LEU A 102 -1.58 -1.90 3.00
CA LEU A 102 -2.02 -2.60 1.80
C LEU A 102 -3.53 -2.48 1.71
N TYR A 103 -4.01 -1.82 0.66
CA TYR A 103 -5.43 -1.69 0.37
C TYR A 103 -5.84 -2.65 -0.75
N LEU A 104 -7.00 -3.28 -0.58
CA LEU A 104 -7.70 -4.07 -1.60
C LEU A 104 -9.11 -3.49 -1.76
N TYR A 105 -9.46 -3.11 -2.97
CA TYR A 105 -10.69 -2.35 -3.23
C TYR A 105 -11.37 -2.79 -4.54
N ASP A 106 -12.67 -2.51 -4.64
CA ASP A 106 -13.45 -2.84 -5.83
C ASP A 106 -13.22 -1.77 -6.91
N ASN A 107 -12.90 -2.21 -8.12
CA ASN A 107 -12.62 -1.35 -9.28
C ASN A 107 -13.89 -0.95 -10.05
N TYR A 108 -14.94 -0.60 -9.31
CA TYR A 108 -16.23 -0.19 -9.85
C TYR A 108 -16.76 1.04 -9.11
N PRO A 109 -17.21 2.08 -9.83
CA PRO A 109 -17.79 3.26 -9.19
C PRO A 109 -19.05 2.87 -8.40
N GLY A 110 -19.12 3.28 -7.14
CA GLY A 110 -20.19 2.94 -6.20
C GLY A 110 -19.95 1.65 -5.42
N GLY A 111 -18.91 0.88 -5.74
CA GLY A 111 -18.64 -0.43 -5.14
C GLY A 111 -19.67 -1.48 -5.55
N VAL A 112 -19.21 -2.71 -5.79
CA VAL A 112 -20.10 -3.86 -6.04
C VAL A 112 -20.24 -4.75 -4.80
N GLY A 113 -19.51 -4.42 -3.72
CA GLY A 113 -19.56 -5.13 -2.45
C GLY A 113 -18.70 -6.39 -2.43
N LEU A 114 -17.63 -6.45 -3.23
CA LEU A 114 -16.70 -7.60 -3.21
C LEU A 114 -15.78 -7.54 -1.99
N SER A 115 -15.40 -6.34 -1.55
CA SER A 115 -14.54 -6.11 -0.39
C SER A 115 -15.19 -6.44 0.96
N GLU A 116 -16.51 -6.30 1.11
CA GLU A 116 -17.22 -6.62 2.36
C GLU A 116 -17.05 -8.10 2.80
N PRO A 117 -17.38 -9.12 1.97
CA PRO A 117 -17.17 -10.52 2.35
C PRO A 117 -15.68 -10.88 2.47
N LEU A 118 -14.78 -10.16 1.81
CA LEU A 118 -13.34 -10.33 1.96
C LEU A 118 -12.84 -9.82 3.32
N PHE A 119 -13.43 -8.75 3.83
CA PHE A 119 -13.12 -8.21 5.16
C PHE A 119 -13.45 -9.21 6.27
N ASP A 120 -14.62 -9.85 6.19
CA ASP A 120 -15.04 -10.89 7.13
C ASP A 120 -14.12 -12.12 7.12
N ARG A 121 -13.48 -12.40 5.98
CA ARG A 121 -12.61 -13.56 5.76
C ARG A 121 -11.13 -13.21 5.68
N GLN A 122 -10.73 -12.05 6.20
CA GLN A 122 -9.36 -11.55 6.08
C GLN A 122 -8.29 -12.54 6.56
N HIS A 123 -8.54 -13.28 7.65
CA HIS A 123 -7.61 -14.29 8.16
C HIS A 123 -7.44 -15.46 7.19
N GLU A 124 -8.54 -15.89 6.56
CA GLU A 124 -8.53 -16.95 5.55
C GLU A 124 -7.75 -16.50 4.30
N LEU A 125 -7.91 -15.24 3.89
CA LEU A 125 -7.15 -14.67 2.75
C LEU A 125 -5.66 -14.67 3.01
N ILE A 126 -5.21 -14.24 4.21
CA ILE A 126 -3.79 -14.26 4.58
C ILE A 126 -3.26 -15.69 4.60
N ALA A 127 -3.99 -16.63 5.21
CA ALA A 127 -3.59 -18.03 5.28
C ALA A 127 -3.45 -18.65 3.88
N ASN A 128 -4.43 -18.40 3.00
CA ASN A 128 -4.39 -18.89 1.62
C ASN A 128 -3.28 -18.24 0.80
N ALA A 129 -2.97 -16.95 1.04
CA ALA A 129 -1.84 -16.27 0.40
C ALA A 129 -0.49 -16.86 0.84
N LEU A 130 -0.34 -17.19 2.14
CA LEU A 130 0.84 -17.90 2.65
C LEU A 130 1.00 -19.26 1.96
N VAL A 131 -0.08 -20.03 1.84
CA VAL A 131 -0.08 -21.32 1.14
C VAL A 131 0.31 -21.16 -0.33
N LEU A 132 -0.24 -20.17 -1.04
CA LEU A 132 0.06 -19.89 -2.44
C LEU A 132 1.56 -19.62 -2.66
N ILE A 133 2.16 -18.76 -1.84
CA ILE A 133 3.58 -18.41 -1.98
C ILE A 133 4.47 -19.58 -1.56
N ALA A 134 4.15 -20.26 -0.45
CA ALA A 134 4.93 -21.38 0.06
C ALA A 134 4.92 -22.60 -0.89
N ALA A 135 3.79 -22.87 -1.55
CA ALA A 135 3.64 -23.98 -2.49
C ALA A 135 4.27 -23.72 -3.86
N CYS A 136 4.63 -22.47 -4.18
CA CYS A 136 5.25 -22.14 -5.46
C CYS A 136 6.74 -22.55 -5.47
N ASP A 137 7.20 -23.29 -6.49
CA ASP A 137 8.58 -23.77 -6.61
C ASP A 137 9.61 -22.70 -7.03
N CYS A 138 9.22 -21.42 -7.11
CA CYS A 138 10.14 -20.34 -7.45
C CYS A 138 11.15 -20.07 -6.32
N VAL A 139 12.39 -19.73 -6.69
CA VAL A 139 13.45 -19.37 -5.72
C VAL A 139 13.32 -17.90 -5.30
N VAL A 140 13.26 -17.00 -6.28
CA VAL A 140 13.24 -15.54 -6.05
C VAL A 140 11.80 -15.00 -5.97
N GLY A 141 10.92 -15.53 -6.82
CA GLY A 141 9.54 -15.10 -7.00
C GLY A 141 9.11 -15.28 -8.46
N CYS A 142 7.81 -15.25 -8.75
CA CYS A 142 7.28 -15.27 -10.11
C CYS A 142 6.01 -14.40 -10.25
N PRO A 143 5.62 -14.04 -11.49
CA PRO A 143 4.44 -13.22 -11.75
C PRO A 143 3.13 -13.78 -11.17
N ALA A 144 3.05 -15.10 -10.95
CA ALA A 144 1.87 -15.76 -10.42
C ALA A 144 1.80 -15.75 -8.88
N CYS A 145 2.93 -15.65 -8.17
CA CYS A 145 2.94 -15.67 -6.70
C CYS A 145 3.11 -14.26 -6.12
N VAL A 146 4.23 -13.60 -6.38
CA VAL A 146 4.60 -12.28 -5.82
C VAL A 146 4.54 -11.16 -6.86
N GLY A 147 4.26 -11.50 -8.12
CA GLY A 147 4.23 -10.54 -9.21
C GLY A 147 5.58 -10.42 -9.93
N PRO A 148 5.74 -9.40 -10.78
CA PRO A 148 6.96 -9.22 -11.56
C PRO A 148 8.16 -9.00 -10.63
N VAL A 149 9.18 -9.85 -10.81
CA VAL A 149 10.46 -9.83 -10.09
C VAL A 149 11.50 -9.11 -10.93
N LEU A 150 12.42 -8.41 -10.26
CA LEU A 150 13.47 -7.63 -10.93
C LEU A 150 14.75 -8.43 -11.04
N ALA A 151 15.52 -8.15 -12.09
CA ALA A 151 16.83 -8.75 -12.27
C ALA A 151 17.83 -8.41 -11.13
N ALA A 152 17.60 -7.30 -10.42
CA ALA A 152 18.41 -6.93 -9.26
C ALA A 152 18.18 -7.86 -8.05
N ASP A 153 17.00 -8.48 -7.98
CA ASP A 153 16.57 -9.28 -6.83
C ASP A 153 17.01 -10.75 -6.96
N GLU A 154 17.61 -11.12 -8.11
CA GLU A 154 18.13 -12.47 -8.37
C GLU A 154 19.46 -12.76 -7.66
N SER A 155 20.12 -11.72 -7.13
CA SER A 155 21.54 -11.76 -6.72
C SER A 155 21.79 -11.91 -5.21
N CYS A 156 20.73 -11.92 -4.39
CA CYS A 156 20.82 -11.99 -2.92
C CYS A 156 20.04 -13.19 -2.39
N ASP A 157 20.73 -14.19 -1.84
CA ASP A 157 20.11 -15.45 -1.37
C ASP A 157 19.12 -15.24 -0.19
N ASP A 158 19.35 -14.24 0.68
CA ASP A 158 18.57 -14.10 1.94
C ASP A 158 17.36 -13.14 1.85
N ASP A 159 17.36 -12.18 0.92
CA ASP A 159 16.34 -11.11 0.82
C ASP A 159 15.62 -11.12 -0.54
N THR A 160 15.16 -12.31 -0.95
CA THR A 160 14.34 -12.45 -2.15
C THR A 160 12.93 -11.87 -1.94
N PRO A 161 12.26 -11.35 -2.99
CA PRO A 161 10.88 -10.86 -2.90
C PRO A 161 9.93 -11.92 -2.33
N LYS A 162 10.16 -13.20 -2.62
CA LYS A 162 9.42 -14.31 -2.02
C LYS A 162 9.61 -14.41 -0.50
N SER A 163 10.85 -14.37 -0.01
CA SER A 163 11.11 -14.46 1.43
C SER A 163 10.55 -13.24 2.17
N LEU A 164 10.68 -12.04 1.58
CA LEU A 164 10.13 -10.80 2.11
C LEU A 164 8.60 -10.83 2.16
N ALA A 165 7.93 -11.31 1.12
CA ALA A 165 6.47 -11.43 1.08
C ALA A 165 5.95 -12.42 2.14
N LEU A 166 6.63 -13.56 2.34
CA LEU A 166 6.28 -14.50 3.41
C LEU A 166 6.43 -13.87 4.79
N ARG A 167 7.51 -13.10 5.03
CA ARG A 167 7.69 -12.35 6.30
C ARG A 167 6.54 -11.37 6.54
N VAL A 168 6.14 -10.59 5.52
CA VAL A 168 5.01 -9.65 5.65
C VAL A 168 3.72 -10.38 6.00
N LEU A 169 3.38 -11.45 5.26
CA LEU A 169 2.13 -12.18 5.50
C LEU A 169 2.10 -12.86 6.88
N ASP A 170 3.24 -13.36 7.36
CA ASP A 170 3.34 -13.94 8.69
C ASP A 170 3.10 -12.88 9.78
N GLU A 171 3.72 -11.70 9.66
CA GLU A 171 3.50 -10.57 10.57
C GLU A 171 2.04 -10.08 10.56
N LEU A 172 1.40 -10.03 9.39
CA LEU A 172 -0.01 -9.69 9.27
C LEU A 172 -0.92 -10.77 9.89
N SER A 173 -0.55 -12.05 9.80
CA SER A 173 -1.29 -13.15 10.45
C SER A 173 -1.22 -13.08 11.98
N GLN A 174 -0.09 -12.62 12.53
CA GLN A 174 0.10 -12.45 13.96
C GLN A 174 -0.56 -11.16 14.48
N SER A 175 -0.49 -10.08 13.72
CA SER A 175 -1.10 -8.78 14.06
C SER A 175 -2.62 -8.83 13.99
N SER A 176 -3.18 -9.67 13.12
CA SER A 176 -4.63 -9.86 12.98
C SER A 176 -5.26 -10.65 14.14
N HIS A 177 -4.48 -11.17 15.10
CA HIS A 177 -4.99 -11.76 16.35
C HIS A 177 -5.35 -10.73 17.43
N GLY A 178 -5.20 -9.43 17.16
CA GLY A 178 -5.61 -8.35 18.04
C GLY A 178 -6.25 -7.19 17.28
N ALA A 179 -7.56 -7.03 17.46
CA ALA A 179 -8.28 -5.76 17.32
C ALA A 179 -8.10 -4.99 16.00
N GLY A 180 -9.05 -5.18 15.09
CA GLY A 180 -9.69 -3.98 14.55
C GLY A 180 -10.27 -3.19 15.74
N PRO A 181 -10.17 -1.85 15.80
CA PRO A 181 -10.96 -1.11 16.76
C PRO A 181 -12.42 -1.40 16.43
N ARG A 182 -13.06 -2.28 17.21
CA ARG A 182 -14.52 -2.37 17.28
C ARG A 182 -14.99 -1.12 17.99
N ASN A 183 -14.94 0.01 17.29
CA ASN A 183 -15.66 1.19 17.69
C ASN A 183 -16.99 1.16 16.94
N ASP A 184 -18.09 1.13 17.70
CA ASP A 184 -19.45 1.41 17.25
C ASP A 184 -19.50 2.85 16.71
N SER A 185 -18.97 3.04 15.52
CA SER A 185 -19.12 4.21 14.66
C SER A 185 -18.62 3.77 13.31
N MET A 186 -19.56 3.55 12.40
CA MET A 186 -19.33 3.44 10.98
C MET A 186 -18.81 4.80 10.48
N ASP A 187 -17.55 5.13 10.79
CA ASP A 187 -16.82 6.17 10.08
C ASP A 187 -16.36 5.54 8.77
N VAL A 188 -17.30 5.57 7.82
CA VAL A 188 -17.02 5.77 6.41
C VAL A 188 -15.95 6.87 6.37
N MET A 189 -14.69 6.52 6.10
CA MET A 189 -13.71 7.53 5.73
C MET A 189 -14.18 8.11 4.40
N ALA A 190 -14.94 9.19 4.54
CA ALA A 190 -15.18 10.18 3.53
C ALA A 190 -13.83 10.62 2.97
N THR A 191 -13.77 10.57 1.64
CA THR A 191 -13.15 11.57 0.76
C THR A 191 -12.13 12.51 1.41
N PRO A 192 -10.85 12.48 1.01
CA PRO A 192 -10.04 13.69 1.09
C PRO A 192 -10.58 14.64 0.01
N THR A 193 -11.56 15.48 0.35
CA THR A 193 -11.96 16.58 -0.52
C THR A 193 -10.78 17.54 -0.58
N ALA A 194 -10.00 17.45 -1.65
CA ALA A 194 -9.04 18.48 -2.02
C ALA A 194 -9.83 19.72 -2.49
N GLU A 195 -10.35 20.51 -1.55
CA GLU A 195 -10.86 21.85 -1.84
C GLU A 195 -9.69 22.78 -2.17
N THR A 196 -9.25 22.74 -3.43
CA THR A 196 -8.52 23.85 -4.04
C THR A 196 -9.51 24.97 -4.34
N SER A 197 -9.74 25.86 -3.36
CA SER A 197 -10.29 27.19 -3.65
C SER A 197 -9.16 28.15 -3.96
N SER A 198 -9.20 28.62 -5.19
CA SER A 198 -8.28 29.56 -5.83
C SER A 198 -8.38 30.98 -5.26
N GLN A 199 -7.22 31.65 -5.25
CA GLN A 199 -6.97 33.10 -5.42
C GLN A 199 -7.26 34.05 -4.25
N VAL A 200 -6.22 34.74 -3.77
CA VAL A 200 -5.87 36.14 -4.14
C VAL A 200 -4.48 36.49 -3.58
N SER A 201 -3.65 37.15 -4.41
CA SER A 201 -2.34 37.76 -4.12
C SER A 201 -2.51 39.30 -4.05
N PRO A 202 -1.50 40.18 -3.86
CA PRO A 202 -0.34 40.26 -2.96
C PRO A 202 -0.38 41.56 -2.09
N ARG A 203 0.32 41.58 -0.93
CA ARG A 203 1.06 42.72 -0.32
C ARG A 203 1.02 42.71 1.22
N ASP A 204 2.12 43.23 1.74
CA ASP A 204 2.39 43.69 3.10
C ASP A 204 2.81 42.61 4.12
N MET A 205 4.10 42.47 4.37
CA MET A 205 5.00 43.32 5.18
C MET A 205 4.94 42.97 6.67
N PHE A 206 6.15 42.83 7.22
CA PHE A 206 6.55 42.84 8.63
C PHE A 206 6.37 41.52 9.41
N CYS A 207 7.43 40.74 9.64
CA CYS A 207 8.63 40.97 10.48
C CYS A 207 8.33 40.97 11.98
N ASP A 208 8.62 39.84 12.65
CA ASP A 208 9.45 39.69 13.87
C ASP A 208 9.11 38.33 14.50
N SER A 209 9.96 37.56 15.17
CA SER A 209 11.42 37.48 15.31
C SER A 209 11.67 36.26 16.22
N ARG A 210 12.85 35.62 16.11
CA ARG A 210 13.49 34.74 17.13
C ARG A 210 12.84 33.35 17.30
N THR A 211 13.53 32.22 17.35
CA THR A 211 14.95 31.81 17.55
C THR A 211 15.00 30.34 17.11
N ALA A 212 15.83 29.92 16.15
CA ALA A 212 17.19 29.41 16.35
C ALA A 212 17.30 28.28 17.40
N THR A 213 17.21 27.03 16.92
CA THR A 213 18.02 25.83 17.27
C THR A 213 17.58 24.77 16.25
N ASP A 214 18.30 24.57 15.15
CA ASP A 214 19.41 23.61 15.04
C ASP A 214 19.08 22.28 15.74
N ASP A 215 18.51 21.33 14.99
CA ASP A 215 18.91 19.93 15.07
C ASP A 215 18.53 19.21 13.75
N PRO A 216 19.32 18.23 13.29
CA PRO A 216 19.27 17.76 11.91
C PRO A 216 18.56 16.41 11.81
N TRP A 217 17.31 16.40 11.36
CA TRP A 217 16.67 15.27 10.66
C TRP A 217 15.65 15.82 9.67
#